data_AF-A0A9D4BNA3-F1
#
_entry.id   AF-A0A9D4BNA3-F1
#
_cell.length_a   1.000
_cell.length_b   1.000
_cell.length_c   1.000
_cell.angle_alpha   90.00
_cell.angle_beta   90.00
_cell.angle_gamma   90.00
#
_symmetry.space_group_name_H-M   'P 1'
#
loop_
_entity.id
_entity.type
_entity.pdbx_description
1 polymer ?
#
loop_
_entity_poly.entity_id
_entity_poly.type
_entity_poly.pdbx_seq_one_letter_code
_entity_poly.pdbx_strand_id
1 'polypeptide(L)'
;MSDTLWGVLNVFLFNLIVFLIAASHLRAVMSDPGIVPLPTTSLDFSDMHNGQKKELSNGWSVCMKCETYRPPRAHHCRICRRCIRRMDHHCPWINNCVGEFNQKYFMQFLFYVGMAAIHATTMVIVSWILDPGVQGDHKSLKLVHSICLIIESLLFGLFVIAIGCDQLSAIFNDETGVEYVKKEGLHRNKSKLQLLQEVFGNSHPAMWLCPLVDTQQKKATLSMHDV
;
A
#
# COMPACT_ATOMS: atom_id res chain seq x y z
N MET A 1 -23.45 26.64 -21.52
CA MET A 1 -22.17 26.02 -21.97
C MET A 1 -21.24 25.73 -20.79
N SER A 2 -21.19 26.58 -19.77
CA SER A 2 -20.46 26.34 -18.51
C SER A 2 -20.94 25.08 -17.77
N ASP A 3 -22.26 24.89 -17.67
CA ASP A 3 -22.85 23.81 -16.86
C ASP A 3 -22.61 22.44 -17.48
N THR A 4 -22.64 22.36 -18.81
CA THR A 4 -22.28 21.14 -19.56
C THR A 4 -20.79 20.83 -19.48
N LEU A 5 -19.91 21.83 -19.52
CA LEU A 5 -18.47 21.63 -19.36
C LEU A 5 -18.11 21.16 -17.94
N TRP A 6 -18.72 21.75 -16.92
CA TRP A 6 -18.54 21.35 -15.52
C TRP A 6 -18.95 19.89 -15.28
N GLY A 7 -20.09 19.46 -15.82
CA GLY A 7 -20.54 18.08 -15.76
C GLY A 7 -19.55 17.12 -16.45
N VAL A 8 -19.15 17.44 -17.67
CA VAL A 8 -18.18 16.63 -18.45
C VAL A 8 -16.84 16.49 -17.71
N LEU A 9 -16.32 17.59 -17.13
CA LEU A 9 -15.08 17.57 -16.38
C LEU A 9 -15.17 16.65 -15.15
N ASN A 10 -16.27 16.70 -14.41
CA ASN A 10 -16.44 15.87 -13.22
C ASN A 10 -16.64 14.39 -13.56
N VAL A 11 -17.36 14.08 -14.64
CA VAL A 11 -17.46 12.70 -15.14
C VAL A 11 -16.09 12.19 -15.54
N PHE A 12 -15.31 12.97 -16.28
CA PHE A 12 -13.95 12.58 -16.65
C PHE A 12 -13.06 12.36 -15.41
N LEU A 13 -13.08 13.30 -14.46
CA LEU A 13 -12.30 13.21 -13.23
C LEU A 13 -12.68 11.97 -12.40
N PHE A 14 -13.98 11.71 -12.23
CA PHE A 14 -14.47 10.54 -11.51
C PHE A 14 -13.98 9.24 -12.18
N ASN A 15 -14.13 9.12 -13.49
CA ASN A 15 -13.68 7.93 -14.23
C ASN A 15 -12.16 7.76 -14.15
N LEU A 16 -11.39 8.86 -14.20
CA LEU A 16 -9.94 8.82 -14.02
C LEU A 16 -9.55 8.32 -12.63
N ILE A 17 -10.20 8.83 -11.58
CA ILE A 17 -9.96 8.38 -10.21
C ILE A 17 -10.30 6.89 -10.07
N VAL A 18 -11.45 6.45 -10.56
CA VAL A 18 -11.87 5.04 -10.52
C VAL A 18 -10.87 4.15 -11.27
N PHE A 19 -10.41 4.57 -12.45
CA PHE A 19 -9.39 3.85 -13.20
C PHE A 19 -8.08 3.73 -12.41
N LEU A 20 -7.62 4.80 -11.76
CA LEU A 20 -6.40 4.81 -10.97
C LEU A 20 -6.52 3.96 -9.70
N ILE A 21 -7.69 3.94 -9.04
CA ILE A 21 -8.01 3.02 -7.94
C ILE A 21 -7.91 1.58 -8.43
N ALA A 22 -8.59 1.24 -9.53
CA ALA A 22 -8.59 -0.11 -10.06
C ALA A 22 -7.18 -0.56 -10.46
N ALA A 23 -6.42 0.29 -11.15
CA ALA A 23 -5.05 -0.01 -11.56
C ALA A 23 -4.11 -0.22 -10.36
N SER A 24 -4.13 0.69 -9.39
CA SER A 24 -3.27 0.58 -8.19
C SER A 24 -3.66 -0.61 -7.29
N HIS A 25 -4.95 -0.85 -7.09
CA HIS A 25 -5.45 -2.02 -6.34
C HIS A 25 -5.04 -3.32 -7.02
N LEU A 26 -5.28 -3.44 -8.34
CA LEU A 26 -4.92 -4.62 -9.12
C LEU A 26 -3.41 -4.90 -9.06
N ARG A 27 -2.57 -3.85 -9.12
CA ARG A 27 -1.12 -3.98 -8.94
C ARG A 27 -0.76 -4.41 -7.52
N ALA A 28 -1.38 -3.86 -6.48
CA ALA A 28 -1.13 -4.27 -5.09
C ALA A 28 -1.52 -5.75 -4.84
N VAL A 29 -2.62 -6.20 -5.42
CA VAL A 29 -3.12 -7.58 -5.34
C VAL A 29 -2.18 -8.56 -6.07
N MET A 30 -1.83 -8.26 -7.33
CA MET A 30 -1.14 -9.22 -8.19
C MET A 30 0.38 -9.16 -8.16
N SER A 31 0.97 -8.07 -7.65
CA SER A 31 2.44 -7.97 -7.58
C SER A 31 3.00 -8.89 -6.49
N ASP A 32 4.18 -9.45 -6.75
CA ASP A 32 4.98 -10.10 -5.73
C ASP A 32 5.26 -9.09 -4.61
N PRO A 33 4.91 -9.38 -3.33
CA PRO A 33 5.22 -8.50 -2.21
C PRO A 33 6.70 -8.53 -1.80
N GLY A 34 7.52 -9.38 -2.42
CA GLY A 34 8.92 -9.62 -2.05
C GLY A 34 9.11 -10.98 -1.39
N ILE A 35 8.55 -12.04 -1.97
CA ILE A 35 8.68 -13.39 -1.46
C ILE A 35 10.15 -13.82 -1.46
N VAL A 36 10.62 -14.32 -0.31
CA VAL A 36 11.94 -14.96 -0.21
C VAL A 36 11.88 -16.31 -0.95
N PRO A 37 12.82 -16.57 -1.89
CA PRO A 37 12.86 -17.84 -2.61
C PRO A 37 13.14 -19.00 -1.65
N LEU A 38 12.59 -20.17 -1.96
CA LEU A 38 12.92 -21.39 -1.23
C LEU A 38 14.27 -21.91 -1.74
N PRO A 39 15.10 -22.51 -0.88
CA PRO A 39 16.34 -23.10 -1.32
C PRO A 39 16.08 -24.27 -2.27
N THR A 40 16.92 -24.42 -3.29
CA THR A 40 16.86 -25.53 -4.25
C THR A 40 17.53 -26.80 -3.73
N THR A 41 18.36 -26.66 -2.71
CA THR A 41 19.04 -27.76 -2.01
C THR A 41 18.60 -27.80 -0.56
N SER A 42 18.64 -28.98 0.06
CA SER A 42 18.37 -29.11 1.50
C SER A 42 19.45 -28.35 2.27
N LEU A 43 19.04 -27.33 3.01
CA LEU A 43 19.91 -26.62 3.93
C LEU A 43 19.99 -27.44 5.22
N ASP A 44 21.22 -27.69 5.68
CA ASP A 44 21.44 -28.35 6.96
C ASP A 44 21.29 -27.35 8.11
N PHE A 45 20.26 -27.55 8.93
CA PHE A 45 19.98 -26.76 10.14
C PHE A 45 20.27 -27.57 11.42
N SER A 46 20.97 -28.70 11.32
CA SER A 46 21.28 -29.58 12.47
C SER A 46 21.95 -28.84 13.63
N ASP A 47 22.80 -27.85 13.35
CA ASP A 47 23.47 -27.01 14.35
C ASP A 47 22.54 -26.02 15.09
N MET A 48 21.28 -25.86 14.67
CA MET A 48 20.34 -24.93 15.30
C MET A 48 19.54 -25.51 16.47
N HIS A 49 19.68 -26.81 16.77
CA HIS A 49 18.90 -27.49 17.82
C HIS A 49 19.17 -27.02 19.26
N ASN A 50 20.18 -26.16 19.48
CA ASN A 50 20.52 -25.66 20.81
C ASN A 50 19.62 -24.50 21.32
N GLY A 51 18.47 -24.26 20.70
CA GLY A 51 17.45 -23.32 21.20
C GLY A 51 17.83 -21.83 21.12
N GLN A 52 19.01 -21.49 20.60
CA GLN A 52 19.41 -20.11 20.37
C GLN A 52 18.84 -19.64 19.03
N LYS A 53 17.98 -18.60 19.05
CA LYS A 53 17.73 -17.78 17.86
C LYS A 53 19.08 -17.18 17.44
N LYS A 54 19.78 -17.84 16.52
CA LYS A 54 21.00 -17.28 15.94
C LYS A 54 20.57 -16.28 14.88
N GLU A 55 20.50 -15.01 15.28
CA GLU A 55 20.77 -13.93 14.33
C GLU A 55 22.17 -14.22 13.78
N LEU A 56 22.24 -14.63 12.51
CA LEU A 56 23.51 -14.76 11.78
C LEU A 56 24.14 -13.36 11.67
N SER A 57 25.45 -13.33 11.40
CA SER A 57 26.15 -12.07 11.12
C SER A 57 25.39 -11.26 10.05
N ASN A 58 25.36 -9.93 10.23
CA ASN A 58 24.70 -8.99 9.32
C ASN A 58 23.14 -9.01 9.33
N GLY A 59 22.50 -9.53 10.38
CA GLY A 59 21.04 -9.45 10.56
C GLY A 59 20.24 -10.49 9.79
N TRP A 60 20.92 -11.51 9.27
CA TRP A 60 20.26 -12.68 8.69
C TRP A 60 19.70 -13.56 9.81
N SER A 61 18.61 -14.25 9.53
CA SER A 61 18.00 -15.18 10.50
C SER A 61 17.47 -16.40 9.76
N VAL A 62 17.03 -17.44 10.48
CA VAL A 62 16.47 -18.64 9.85
C VAL A 62 14.98 -18.73 10.09
N CYS A 63 14.23 -19.12 9.06
CA CYS A 63 12.82 -19.45 9.17
C CYS A 63 12.63 -20.97 9.11
N MET A 64 12.41 -21.60 10.27
CA MET A 64 12.17 -23.05 10.34
C MET A 64 10.92 -23.51 9.57
N LYS A 65 9.93 -22.63 9.36
CA LYS A 65 8.70 -22.97 8.62
C LYS A 65 8.88 -23.00 7.11
N CYS A 66 9.82 -22.21 6.61
CA CYS A 66 10.15 -22.15 5.19
C CYS A 66 11.48 -22.85 4.88
N GLU A 67 12.14 -23.37 5.92
CA GLU A 67 13.48 -24.01 5.84
C GLU A 67 14.47 -23.18 5.02
N THR A 68 14.47 -21.86 5.24
CA THR A 68 15.28 -20.92 4.47
C THR A 68 15.96 -19.89 5.36
N TYR A 69 17.11 -19.40 4.90
CA TYR A 69 17.67 -18.17 5.40
C TYR A 69 16.75 -16.99 5.04
N ARG A 70 16.53 -16.14 6.03
CA ARG A 70 15.65 -14.99 6.01
C ARG A 70 16.52 -13.73 6.00
N PRO A 71 16.48 -12.94 4.93
CA PRO A 71 17.20 -11.67 4.87
C PRO A 71 16.81 -10.73 6.02
N PRO A 72 17.66 -9.73 6.32
CA PRO A 72 17.29 -8.68 7.27
C PRO A 72 15.94 -8.06 6.94
N ARG A 73 15.13 -7.78 7.97
CA ARG A 73 13.78 -7.19 7.87
C ARG A 73 12.73 -8.06 7.14
N ALA A 74 13.08 -9.28 6.74
CA ALA A 74 12.09 -10.21 6.22
C ALA A 74 11.37 -10.91 7.39
N HIS A 75 10.07 -11.17 7.22
CA HIS A 75 9.27 -11.85 8.25
C HIS A 75 8.37 -12.91 7.61
N HIS A 76 8.07 -13.97 8.38
CA HIS A 76 7.21 -15.05 7.91
C HIS A 76 5.74 -14.67 8.12
N CYS A 77 5.01 -14.51 7.02
CA CYS A 77 3.57 -14.34 7.09
C CYS A 77 2.90 -15.71 7.19
N ARG A 78 2.12 -15.93 8.25
CA ARG A 78 1.39 -17.18 8.48
C ARG A 78 0.28 -17.41 7.44
N ILE A 79 -0.31 -16.33 6.92
CA ILE A 79 -1.39 -16.37 5.93
C ILE A 79 -0.80 -16.64 4.54
N CYS A 80 0.18 -15.86 4.10
CA CYS A 80 0.89 -16.07 2.83
C CYS A 80 1.76 -17.36 2.84
N ARG A 81 2.03 -17.96 4.02
CA ARG A 81 2.91 -19.14 4.25
C ARG A 81 4.31 -19.01 3.64
N ARG A 82 4.80 -17.77 3.56
CA ARG A 82 6.09 -17.44 2.97
C ARG A 82 6.76 -16.34 3.80
N CYS A 83 8.09 -16.30 3.73
CA CYS A 83 8.84 -15.13 4.18
C CYS A 83 8.72 -14.02 3.15
N ILE A 84 8.39 -12.82 3.61
CA ILE A 84 8.23 -11.61 2.79
C ILE A 84 9.31 -10.60 3.21
N ARG A 85 10.01 -10.02 2.23
CA ARG A 85 11.04 -8.99 2.43
C ARG A 85 10.41 -7.66 2.82
N ARG A 86 11.03 -6.98 3.79
CA ARG A 86 10.50 -5.75 4.42
C ARG A 86 8.99 -5.86 4.67
N MET A 87 8.59 -6.97 5.29
CA MET A 87 7.19 -7.28 5.50
C MET A 87 6.57 -6.23 6.42
N ASP A 88 5.54 -5.55 5.94
CA ASP A 88 4.77 -4.62 6.75
C ASP A 88 3.62 -5.36 7.45
N HIS A 89 2.63 -5.81 6.68
CA HIS A 89 1.51 -6.61 7.18
C HIS A 89 0.91 -7.51 6.09
N HIS A 90 0.03 -8.42 6.48
CA HIS A 90 -0.87 -9.07 5.55
C HIS A 90 -2.18 -8.30 5.50
N CYS A 91 -2.57 -7.85 4.31
CA CYS A 91 -3.76 -7.01 4.14
C CYS A 91 -4.90 -7.83 3.52
N PRO A 92 -6.00 -8.07 4.26
CA PRO A 92 -7.15 -8.80 3.74
C PRO A 92 -7.80 -8.13 2.52
N TRP A 93 -7.73 -6.80 2.44
CA TRP A 93 -8.40 -6.00 1.39
C TRP A 93 -7.76 -6.11 0.00
N ILE A 94 -6.49 -6.49 -0.05
CA ILE A 94 -5.80 -6.82 -1.30
C ILE A 94 -5.50 -8.32 -1.40
N ASN A 95 -5.94 -9.11 -0.41
CA ASN A 95 -5.66 -10.54 -0.28
C ASN A 95 -4.18 -10.89 -0.56
N ASN A 96 -3.28 -10.03 -0.10
CA ASN A 96 -1.85 -10.13 -0.34
C ASN A 96 -1.08 -9.52 0.83
N CYS A 97 0.17 -9.92 0.98
CA CYS A 97 1.10 -9.28 1.87
C CYS A 97 1.47 -7.89 1.32
N VAL A 98 1.64 -6.88 2.17
CA VAL A 98 2.28 -5.60 1.82
C VAL A 98 3.75 -5.70 2.22
N GLY A 99 4.65 -5.55 1.25
CA GLY A 99 6.08 -5.69 1.43
C GLY A 99 6.88 -4.88 0.41
N GLU A 100 8.17 -5.16 0.31
CA GLU A 100 9.16 -4.35 -0.43
C GLU A 100 8.73 -4.00 -1.86
N PHE A 101 8.14 -4.94 -2.58
CA PHE A 101 7.92 -4.80 -4.03
C PHE A 101 6.50 -4.33 -4.42
N ASN A 102 5.56 -4.28 -3.48
CA ASN A 102 4.19 -3.83 -3.74
C ASN A 102 3.70 -2.66 -2.85
N GLN A 103 4.49 -2.22 -1.85
CA GLN A 103 4.13 -1.11 -0.97
C GLN A 103 3.79 0.18 -1.73
N LYS A 104 4.49 0.46 -2.84
CA LYS A 104 4.18 1.60 -3.73
C LYS A 104 2.72 1.58 -4.19
N TYR A 105 2.27 0.45 -4.72
CA TYR A 105 0.92 0.31 -5.28
C TYR A 105 -0.14 0.36 -4.17
N PHE A 106 0.17 -0.18 -3.00
CA PHE A 106 -0.69 -0.05 -1.82
C PHE A 106 -0.86 1.42 -1.40
N MET A 107 0.22 2.20 -1.34
CA MET A 107 0.16 3.63 -1.04
C MET A 107 -0.64 4.42 -2.09
N GLN A 108 -0.46 4.11 -3.38
CA GLN A 108 -1.25 4.71 -4.46
C GLN A 108 -2.74 4.39 -4.31
N PHE A 109 -3.08 3.14 -3.98
CA PHE A 109 -4.46 2.72 -3.76
C PHE A 109 -5.11 3.52 -2.63
N LEU A 110 -4.45 3.65 -1.47
CA LEU A 110 -4.95 4.47 -0.36
C LEU A 110 -5.16 5.94 -0.76
N PHE A 111 -4.19 6.51 -1.48
CA PHE A 111 -4.25 7.89 -1.95
C PHE A 111 -5.45 8.12 -2.88
N TYR A 112 -5.67 7.24 -3.86
CA TYR A 112 -6.75 7.41 -4.82
C TYR A 112 -8.13 7.14 -4.22
N VAL A 113 -8.26 6.23 -3.25
CA VAL A 113 -9.50 6.06 -2.48
C VAL A 113 -9.80 7.32 -1.66
N GLY A 114 -8.77 7.93 -1.05
CA GLY A 114 -8.91 9.21 -0.36
C GLY A 114 -9.39 10.34 -1.28
N MET A 115 -8.83 10.42 -2.50
CA MET A 115 -9.29 11.38 -3.52
C MET A 115 -10.75 11.14 -3.93
N ALA A 116 -11.17 9.88 -4.09
CA ALA A 116 -12.57 9.55 -4.40
C ALA A 116 -13.52 10.01 -3.29
N ALA A 117 -13.17 9.80 -2.03
CA ALA A 117 -13.97 10.24 -0.89
C ALA A 117 -14.11 11.79 -0.84
N ILE A 118 -13.02 12.52 -1.11
CA ILE A 118 -13.04 13.99 -1.19
C ILE A 118 -13.90 14.47 -2.37
N HIS A 119 -13.74 13.83 -3.54
CA HIS A 119 -14.52 14.16 -4.74
C HIS A 119 -16.02 13.94 -4.52
N ALA A 120 -16.40 12.77 -3.99
CA ALA A 120 -17.79 12.45 -3.66
C ALA A 120 -18.40 13.44 -2.66
N THR A 121 -17.68 13.76 -1.58
CA THR A 121 -18.12 14.75 -0.59
C THR A 121 -18.31 16.14 -1.22
N THR A 122 -17.39 16.56 -2.09
CA THR A 122 -17.47 17.84 -2.79
C THR A 122 -18.66 17.87 -3.75
N MET A 123 -18.91 16.78 -4.49
CA MET A 123 -20.08 16.68 -5.39
C MET A 123 -21.40 16.76 -4.63
N VAL A 124 -21.50 16.13 -3.46
CA VAL A 124 -22.67 16.27 -2.59
C VAL A 124 -22.86 17.72 -2.17
N ILE A 125 -21.83 18.37 -1.62
CA ILE A 125 -21.90 19.77 -1.18
C ILE A 125 -22.34 20.70 -2.33
N VAL A 126 -21.69 20.57 -3.49
CA VAL A 126 -22.00 21.38 -4.68
C VAL A 126 -23.45 21.14 -5.14
N SER A 127 -23.93 19.89 -5.12
CA SER A 127 -25.30 19.56 -5.53
C SER A 127 -26.36 20.22 -4.64
N TRP A 128 -26.09 20.36 -3.33
CA TRP A 128 -26.99 21.04 -2.40
C TRP A 128 -26.93 22.56 -2.48
N ILE A 129 -25.78 23.12 -2.86
CA ILE A 129 -25.62 24.58 -3.06
C ILE A 129 -26.26 25.04 -4.37
N LEU A 130 -26.02 24.32 -5.48
CA LEU A 130 -26.46 24.74 -6.80
C LEU A 130 -27.93 24.43 -7.09
N ASP A 131 -28.50 23.41 -6.43
CA ASP A 131 -29.88 22.99 -6.63
C ASP A 131 -30.57 22.67 -5.29
N PRO A 132 -30.89 23.71 -4.48
CA PRO A 132 -31.57 23.55 -3.20
C PRO A 132 -33.08 23.29 -3.36
N GLY A 133 -33.63 23.50 -4.55
CA GLY A 133 -35.08 23.62 -4.81
C GLY A 133 -35.81 22.33 -5.21
N VAL A 134 -35.15 21.16 -5.17
CA VAL A 134 -35.77 19.88 -5.54
C VAL A 134 -37.00 19.59 -4.68
N GLN A 135 -38.13 19.24 -5.31
CA GLN A 135 -39.40 18.94 -4.64
C GLN A 135 -39.83 17.47 -4.82
N GLY A 136 -40.76 17.02 -3.97
CA GLY A 136 -41.37 15.70 -4.04
C GLY A 136 -40.38 14.54 -3.87
N ASP A 137 -40.64 13.43 -4.56
CA ASP A 137 -39.88 12.18 -4.45
C ASP A 137 -38.41 12.33 -4.85
N HIS A 138 -38.09 13.23 -5.78
CA HIS A 138 -36.71 13.51 -6.19
C HIS A 138 -35.86 14.08 -5.05
N LYS A 139 -36.48 14.85 -4.13
CA LYS A 139 -35.79 15.40 -2.96
C LYS A 139 -35.42 14.29 -1.99
N SER A 140 -36.36 13.39 -1.73
CA SER A 140 -36.15 12.23 -0.84
C SER A 140 -35.04 11.32 -1.38
N LEU A 141 -35.04 11.02 -2.69
CA LEU A 141 -34.00 10.24 -3.33
C LEU A 141 -32.62 10.92 -3.24
N LYS A 142 -32.55 12.23 -3.57
CA LYS A 142 -31.33 13.03 -3.46
C LYS A 142 -30.79 13.05 -2.03
N LEU A 143 -31.67 13.17 -1.04
CA LEU A 143 -31.32 13.14 0.39
C LEU A 143 -30.73 11.80 0.80
N VAL A 144 -31.42 10.70 0.50
CA VAL A 144 -30.94 9.35 0.85
C VAL A 144 -29.60 9.08 0.18
N HIS A 145 -29.47 9.37 -1.12
CA HIS A 145 -28.21 9.16 -1.84
C HIS A 145 -27.06 10.00 -1.26
N SER A 146 -27.33 11.26 -0.92
CA SER A 146 -26.34 12.15 -0.29
C SER A 146 -25.88 11.61 1.08
N ILE A 147 -26.81 11.13 1.90
CA ILE A 147 -26.50 10.54 3.21
C ILE A 147 -25.62 9.30 3.03
N CYS A 148 -25.99 8.39 2.13
CA CYS A 148 -25.21 7.20 1.84
C CYS A 148 -23.78 7.55 1.41
N LEU A 149 -23.62 8.46 0.45
CA LEU A 149 -22.31 8.88 -0.06
C LEU A 149 -21.45 9.57 1.00
N ILE A 150 -22.02 10.40 1.86
CA ILE A 150 -21.28 11.03 2.96
C ILE A 150 -20.81 9.99 3.97
N ILE A 151 -21.68 9.05 4.37
CA ILE A 151 -21.32 7.99 5.31
C ILE A 151 -20.21 7.13 4.73
N GLU A 152 -20.33 6.71 3.47
CA GLU A 152 -19.31 5.95 2.75
C GLU A 152 -17.98 6.71 2.68
N SER A 153 -18.03 7.99 2.28
CA SER A 153 -16.84 8.84 2.14
C SER A 153 -16.14 9.07 3.48
N LEU A 154 -16.89 9.25 4.57
CA LEU A 154 -16.31 9.42 5.90
C LEU A 154 -15.70 8.12 6.42
N LEU A 155 -16.41 6.99 6.28
CA LEU A 155 -15.95 5.69 6.77
C LEU A 155 -14.68 5.26 6.03
N PHE A 156 -14.70 5.22 4.71
CA PHE A 156 -13.53 4.82 3.92
C PHE A 156 -12.46 5.91 3.92
N GLY A 157 -12.83 7.19 3.85
CA GLY A 157 -11.88 8.31 3.85
C GLY A 157 -11.06 8.37 5.13
N LEU A 158 -11.70 8.32 6.30
CA LEU A 158 -10.97 8.32 7.58
C LEU A 158 -10.10 7.06 7.74
N PHE A 159 -10.60 5.91 7.31
CA PHE A 159 -9.86 4.65 7.36
C PHE A 159 -8.59 4.70 6.50
N VAL A 160 -8.68 5.13 5.24
CA VAL A 160 -7.49 5.21 4.36
C VAL A 160 -6.54 6.32 4.76
N ILE A 161 -7.03 7.42 5.35
CA ILE A 161 -6.16 8.47 5.92
C ILE A 161 -5.37 7.90 7.10
N ALA A 162 -6.02 7.20 8.03
CA ALA A 162 -5.36 6.62 9.19
C ALA A 162 -4.25 5.63 8.77
N ILE A 163 -4.57 4.70 7.86
CA ILE A 163 -3.58 3.75 7.33
C ILE A 163 -2.50 4.48 6.52
N GLY A 164 -2.86 5.47 5.71
CA GLY A 164 -1.90 6.24 4.93
C GLY A 164 -0.91 7.00 5.81
N CYS A 165 -1.37 7.60 6.90
CA CYS A 165 -0.51 8.25 7.89
C CYS A 165 0.43 7.26 8.58
N ASP A 166 -0.07 6.08 8.95
CA ASP A 166 0.74 5.01 9.54
C ASP A 166 1.85 4.55 8.58
N GLN A 167 1.51 4.26 7.33
CA GLN A 167 2.48 3.88 6.30
C GLN A 167 3.51 4.99 6.01
N LEU A 168 3.08 6.26 5.93
CA LEU A 168 4.02 7.37 5.74
C LEU A 168 4.96 7.53 6.93
N SER A 169 4.44 7.35 8.15
CA SER A 169 5.25 7.36 9.37
C SER A 169 6.28 6.23 9.34
N ALA A 170 5.87 5.01 9.01
CA ALA A 170 6.74 3.85 8.85
C ALA A 170 7.86 4.12 7.84
N ILE A 171 7.53 4.68 6.66
CA ILE A 171 8.51 5.08 5.65
C ILE A 171 9.50 6.12 6.19
N PHE A 172 9.00 7.18 6.86
CA PHE A 172 9.86 8.25 7.35
C PHE A 172 10.74 7.86 8.53
N ASN A 173 10.35 6.83 9.29
CA ASN A 173 11.15 6.28 10.38
C ASN A 173 12.07 5.13 9.92
N ASP A 174 12.03 4.72 8.64
CA ASP A 174 12.67 3.51 8.09
C ASP A 174 12.29 2.24 8.87
N GLU A 175 11.03 2.14 9.31
CA GLU A 175 10.49 1.00 10.05
C GLU A 175 9.40 0.29 9.23
N THR A 176 9.29 -1.02 9.39
CA THR A 176 8.13 -1.81 8.96
C THR A 176 7.18 -1.99 10.14
N GLY A 177 5.90 -2.26 9.88
CA GLY A 177 4.92 -2.55 10.93
C GLY A 177 5.35 -3.67 11.89
N VAL A 178 6.10 -4.66 11.40
CA VAL A 178 6.66 -5.72 12.26
C VAL A 178 7.81 -5.21 13.14
N GLU A 179 8.71 -4.38 12.61
CA GLU A 179 9.81 -3.78 13.36
C GLU A 179 9.30 -2.85 14.46
N TYR A 180 8.26 -2.06 14.16
CA TYR A 180 7.58 -1.20 15.13
C TYR A 180 7.04 -2.01 16.32
N VAL A 181 6.30 -3.09 16.04
CA VAL A 181 5.73 -3.95 17.09
C VAL A 181 6.80 -4.67 17.90
N LYS A 182 7.91 -5.06 17.26
CA LYS A 182 9.01 -5.77 17.92
C LYS A 182 10.05 -4.86 18.58
N LYS A 183 9.98 -3.54 18.35
CA LYS A 183 10.99 -2.57 18.78
C LYS A 183 12.40 -2.89 18.25
N GLU A 184 12.49 -3.39 17.02
CA GLU A 184 13.74 -3.81 16.35
C GLU A 184 14.32 -2.68 15.43
N GLY A 185 13.93 -1.43 15.65
CA GLY A 185 14.30 -0.29 14.81
C GLY A 185 15.80 0.02 14.78
N LEU A 186 16.40 0.00 13.59
CA LEU A 186 17.75 0.50 13.34
C LEU A 186 17.64 1.95 12.86
N HIS A 187 17.97 2.92 13.71
CA HIS A 187 18.06 4.33 13.29
C HIS A 187 19.16 4.51 12.24
N ARG A 188 18.77 4.70 10.99
CA ARG A 188 19.67 5.04 9.88
C ARG A 188 19.55 6.52 9.55
N ASN A 189 20.68 7.16 9.31
CA ASN A 189 20.73 8.58 8.97
C ASN A 189 20.45 8.76 7.46
N LYS A 190 19.19 8.63 7.06
CA LYS A 190 18.71 8.83 5.68
C LYS A 190 17.80 10.05 5.60
N SER A 191 17.84 10.77 4.47
CA SER A 191 16.89 11.86 4.25
C SER A 191 15.49 11.32 3.93
N LYS A 192 14.44 12.08 4.26
CA LYS A 192 13.05 11.71 3.93
C LYS A 192 12.84 11.44 2.44
N LEU A 193 13.56 12.16 1.57
CA LEU A 193 13.49 11.96 0.13
C LEU A 193 14.08 10.60 -0.28
N GLN A 194 15.19 10.19 0.30
CA GLN A 194 15.80 8.87 0.05
C GLN A 194 14.85 7.75 0.49
N LEU A 195 14.18 7.91 1.63
CA LEU A 195 13.21 6.93 2.12
C LEU A 195 12.01 6.79 1.18
N LEU A 196 11.48 7.91 0.67
CA LEU A 196 10.44 7.89 -0.35
C LEU A 196 10.93 7.26 -1.66
N GLN A 197 12.15 7.57 -2.10
CA GLN A 197 12.74 6.98 -3.29
C GLN A 197 12.95 5.46 -3.16
N GLU A 198 13.19 4.95 -1.96
CA GLU A 198 13.27 3.50 -1.73
C GLU A 198 11.94 2.80 -2.07
N VAL A 199 10.80 3.43 -1.75
CA VAL A 199 9.45 2.88 -1.97
C VAL A 199 8.91 3.21 -3.36
N PHE A 200 8.93 4.49 -3.75
CA PHE A 200 8.31 4.95 -5.00
C PHE A 200 9.24 4.87 -6.22
N GLY A 201 10.56 4.75 -5.98
CA GLY A 201 11.59 4.66 -7.00
C GLY A 201 12.33 5.99 -7.24
N ASN A 202 13.44 5.90 -7.98
CA ASN A 202 14.33 7.04 -8.25
C ASN A 202 13.85 7.95 -9.41
N SER A 203 12.68 7.69 -9.98
CA SER A 203 12.09 8.51 -11.05
C SER A 203 11.62 9.87 -10.51
N HIS A 204 11.35 10.80 -11.42
CA HIS A 204 10.74 12.09 -11.09
C HIS A 204 9.46 11.92 -10.23
N PRO A 205 9.21 12.74 -9.19
CA PRO A 205 8.09 12.56 -8.25
C PRO A 205 6.70 12.47 -8.89
N ALA A 206 6.49 13.11 -10.05
CA ALA A 206 5.24 12.98 -10.80
C ALA A 206 4.91 11.53 -11.20
N MET A 207 5.93 10.70 -11.42
CA MET A 207 5.79 9.29 -11.78
C MET A 207 5.50 8.39 -10.57
N TRP A 208 5.62 8.92 -9.35
CA TRP A 208 5.31 8.18 -8.13
C TRP A 208 3.82 7.91 -7.98
N LEU A 209 2.98 8.77 -8.56
CA LEU A 209 1.53 8.60 -8.55
C LEU A 209 1.07 7.64 -9.65
N CYS A 210 1.83 7.46 -10.74
CA CYS A 210 1.41 6.60 -11.84
C CYS A 210 1.50 5.10 -11.46
N PRO A 211 0.37 4.36 -11.45
CA PRO A 211 0.37 2.92 -11.13
C PRO A 211 0.88 2.05 -12.28
N LEU A 212 1.03 2.62 -13.49
CA LEU A 212 1.46 1.91 -14.69
C LEU A 212 2.98 1.77 -14.79
N VAL A 213 3.73 2.48 -13.96
CA VAL A 213 5.19 2.53 -14.02
C VAL A 213 5.76 1.60 -12.95
N ASP A 214 6.37 0.50 -13.40
CA ASP A 214 7.11 -0.38 -12.50
C ASP A 214 8.48 0.21 -12.20
N THR A 215 8.69 0.60 -10.94
CA THR A 215 9.96 1.17 -10.48
C THR A 215 10.78 0.20 -9.64
N GLN A 216 10.25 -0.97 -9.27
CA GLN A 216 10.87 -1.88 -8.29
C GLN A 216 11.42 -3.17 -8.93
N GLN A 217 10.94 -3.56 -10.11
CA GLN A 217 11.41 -4.78 -10.79
C GLN A 217 12.92 -4.79 -11.11
N LYS A 218 13.56 -3.62 -11.27
CA LYS A 218 15.01 -3.50 -11.53
C LYS A 218 15.89 -3.85 -10.33
N LYS A 219 15.38 -3.81 -9.09
CA LYS A 219 16.16 -4.18 -7.87
C LYS A 219 16.13 -5.69 -7.61
N ALA A 220 15.04 -6.36 -7.96
CA ALA A 220 14.89 -7.80 -7.75
C ALA A 220 15.96 -8.61 -8.50
N THR A 221 16.26 -8.25 -9.75
CA THR A 221 17.27 -8.90 -10.59
C THR A 221 18.70 -8.74 -10.06
N LEU A 222 19.02 -7.62 -9.42
CA LEU A 222 20.34 -7.41 -8.82
C LEU A 222 20.50 -8.24 -7.53
N SER A 223 19.47 -8.30 -6.68
CA SER A 223 19.55 -9.06 -5.42
C SER A 223 19.50 -10.59 -5.56
N MET A 224 19.09 -11.12 -6.72
CA MET A 224 19.12 -12.56 -6.99
C MET A 224 20.48 -13.04 -7.50
N HIS A 225 21.38 -12.14 -7.91
CA HIS A 225 22.74 -12.49 -8.32
C HIS A 225 23.77 -12.40 -7.17
N ASP A 226 23.35 -11.89 -6.02
CA ASP A 226 24.17 -11.78 -4.81
C ASP A 226 23.84 -12.89 -3.77
N VAL A 227 23.16 -13.97 -4.18
CA VAL A 227 22.88 -15.18 -3.37
C VAL A 227 23.60 -16.38 -3.96
#